data_AF-A0AAF1BB37-F1
#
_entry.id   AF-A0AAF1BB37-F1
#
_cell.length_a   1.000
_cell.length_b   1.000
_cell.length_c   1.000
_cell.angle_alpha   90.00
_cell.angle_beta   90.00
_cell.angle_gamma   90.00
#
_symmetry.space_group_name_H-M   'P 1'
#
loop_
_entity.id
_entity.type
_entity.pdbx_description
1 polymer ?
#
loop_
_entity_poly.entity_id
_entity_poly.type
_entity_poly.pdbx_seq_one_letter_code
_entity_poly.pdbx_strand_id
1 'polypeptide(L)'
;MSCLDPQNSFSAFDKERLLNFAKLYPFEFSPVHIMELEWALPTYFQEDERFVDLDGIAELGRKMVETRKHLIHPLVYLLIKLAMLLPVATAGVERAFSAMNIVKTRLRNKIGDEWLNDLLVTYIERDIFLSVKTEEPRLRY
;
A
#
# COMPACT_ATOMS: atom_id res chain seq x y z
N MET A 1 -5.30 -7.33 -12.07
CA MET A 1 -4.89 -6.95 -13.43
C MET A 1 -4.57 -5.45 -13.43
N SER A 2 -3.37 -5.10 -12.96
CA SER A 2 -2.86 -3.72 -12.94
C SER A 2 -2.66 -3.22 -14.38
N CYS A 3 -2.95 -1.95 -14.67
CA CYS A 3 -2.64 -1.34 -15.97
C CYS A 3 -1.14 -1.10 -16.18
N LEU A 4 -0.32 -1.42 -15.18
CA LEU A 4 1.12 -1.21 -15.12
C LEU A 4 1.77 -2.51 -14.63
N ASP A 5 1.60 -3.58 -15.38
CA ASP A 5 2.29 -4.84 -15.10
C ASP A 5 3.72 -4.76 -15.66
N PRO A 6 4.77 -4.81 -14.81
CA PRO A 6 6.16 -4.81 -15.27
C PRO A 6 6.54 -6.10 -16.00
N GLN A 7 5.73 -7.17 -15.96
CA GLN A 7 6.12 -8.48 -16.48
C GLN A 7 6.19 -8.62 -18.01
N ASN A 8 6.07 -7.54 -18.79
CA ASN A 8 6.04 -7.73 -20.25
C ASN A 8 6.46 -6.51 -21.10
N SER A 9 7.53 -5.78 -20.73
CA SER A 9 8.08 -4.71 -21.58
C SER A 9 7.06 -3.63 -22.00
N PHE A 10 6.03 -3.36 -21.19
CA PHE A 10 4.87 -2.54 -21.57
C PHE A 10 4.07 -3.03 -22.79
N SER A 11 4.22 -4.26 -23.28
CA SER A 11 3.33 -4.84 -24.30
C SER A 11 1.85 -4.87 -23.87
N ALA A 12 1.58 -4.78 -22.56
CA ALA A 12 0.27 -4.54 -21.98
C ALA A 12 -0.09 -3.03 -21.89
N PHE A 13 0.39 -2.20 -22.83
CA PHE A 13 0.07 -0.78 -22.93
C PHE A 13 -1.42 -0.60 -23.30
N ASP A 14 -2.28 -0.71 -22.29
CA ASP A 14 -3.71 -0.61 -22.48
C ASP A 14 -4.09 0.88 -22.49
N LYS A 15 -4.10 1.47 -23.70
CA LYS A 15 -4.53 2.85 -23.97
C LYS A 15 -5.84 3.17 -23.24
N GLU A 16 -6.79 2.24 -23.24
CA GLU A 16 -8.10 2.44 -22.63
C GLU A 16 -7.99 2.56 -21.11
N ARG A 17 -7.17 1.72 -20.47
CA ARG A 17 -6.89 1.84 -19.03
C ARG A 17 -6.19 3.14 -18.67
N LEU A 18 -5.29 3.65 -19.50
CA LEU A 18 -4.60 4.92 -19.25
C LEU A 18 -5.53 6.13 -19.39
N LEU A 19 -6.41 6.10 -20.39
CA LEU A 19 -7.46 7.11 -20.51
C LEU A 19 -8.44 7.05 -19.34
N ASN A 20 -8.82 5.85 -18.91
CA ASN A 20 -9.66 5.68 -17.73
C ASN A 20 -8.95 6.11 -16.44
N PHE A 21 -7.64 5.89 -16.33
CA PHE A 21 -6.82 6.40 -15.24
C PHE A 21 -6.79 7.93 -15.24
N ALA A 22 -6.59 8.58 -16.39
CA ALA A 22 -6.63 10.04 -16.50
C ALA A 22 -7.99 10.62 -16.08
N LYS A 23 -9.11 9.94 -16.39
CA LYS A 23 -10.45 10.34 -15.95
C LYS A 23 -10.64 10.32 -14.42
N LEU A 24 -9.80 9.60 -13.67
CA LEU A 24 -9.83 9.62 -12.19
C LEU A 24 -9.27 10.92 -11.60
N TYR A 25 -8.60 11.74 -12.41
CA TYR A 25 -7.91 12.96 -12.03
C TYR A 25 -8.53 14.17 -12.75
N PRO A 26 -9.79 14.53 -12.44
CA PRO A 26 -10.50 15.61 -13.14
C PRO A 26 -9.93 17.01 -12.86
N PHE A 27 -9.09 17.16 -11.82
CA PHE A 27 -8.40 18.42 -11.52
C PHE A 27 -7.16 18.60 -12.41
N GLU A 28 -6.52 17.50 -12.81
CA GLU A 28 -5.30 17.48 -13.61
C GLU A 28 -5.61 17.32 -15.12
N PHE A 29 -6.66 16.57 -15.46
CA PHE A 29 -7.08 16.34 -16.84
C PHE A 29 -8.50 16.85 -17.10
N SER A 30 -8.60 17.89 -17.93
CA SER A 30 -9.88 18.34 -18.48
C SER A 30 -10.36 17.36 -19.58
N PRO A 31 -11.64 17.38 -19.96
CA PRO A 31 -12.13 16.57 -21.09
C PRO A 31 -11.34 16.81 -22.39
N VAL A 32 -10.83 18.03 -22.60
CA VAL A 32 -9.97 18.37 -23.73
C VAL A 32 -8.63 17.65 -23.63
N HIS A 33 -8.01 17.64 -22.45
CA HIS A 33 -6.76 16.91 -22.22
C HIS A 33 -6.92 15.39 -22.42
N ILE A 34 -8.08 14.83 -22.06
CA ILE A 34 -8.37 13.40 -22.29
C ILE A 34 -8.42 13.11 -23.81
N MET A 35 -9.07 13.99 -24.58
CA MET A 35 -9.13 13.88 -26.04
C MET A 35 -7.75 14.04 -26.69
N GLU A 36 -6.92 14.97 -26.18
CA GLU A 36 -5.53 15.13 -26.63
C GLU A 36 -4.68 13.90 -26.31
N LEU A 37 -4.82 13.33 -25.11
CA LEU A 37 -4.15 12.08 -24.74
C LEU A 37 -4.53 10.92 -25.66
N GLU A 38 -5.79 10.86 -26.09
CA GLU A 38 -6.28 9.80 -26.98
C GLU A 38 -5.54 9.77 -28.32
N TRP A 39 -5.15 10.94 -28.81
CA TRP A 39 -4.35 11.13 -30.03
C TRP A 39 -2.85 11.06 -29.78
N ALA A 40 -2.35 11.60 -28.67
CA ALA A 40 -0.94 11.69 -28.38
C ALA A 40 -0.33 10.33 -27.97
N LEU A 41 -1.08 9.48 -27.26
CA LEU A 41 -0.57 8.20 -26.77
C LEU A 41 -0.10 7.27 -27.90
N PRO A 42 -0.88 6.97 -28.95
CA PRO A 42 -0.42 6.10 -30.04
C PRO A 42 0.85 6.60 -30.73
N THR A 43 0.89 7.89 -31.09
CA THR A 43 2.04 8.53 -31.74
C THR A 43 3.29 8.44 -30.85
N TYR A 44 3.12 8.66 -29.55
CA TYR A 44 4.23 8.64 -28.60
C TYR A 44 4.97 7.29 -28.55
N PHE A 45 4.23 6.18 -28.51
CA PHE A 45 4.79 4.84 -28.34
C PHE A 45 5.24 4.19 -29.65
N GLN A 46 4.73 4.63 -30.80
CA GLN A 46 5.13 4.08 -32.10
C GLN A 46 6.40 4.72 -32.68
N GLU A 47 6.71 5.97 -32.33
CA GLU A 47 7.74 6.73 -33.04
C GLU A 47 9.18 6.53 -32.55
N ASP A 48 9.42 5.87 -31.42
CA ASP A 48 10.75 5.86 -30.81
C ASP A 48 11.14 4.51 -30.24
N GLU A 49 11.98 3.81 -31.00
CA GLU A 49 12.58 2.52 -30.66
C GLU A 49 13.28 2.53 -29.29
N ARG A 50 13.69 3.71 -28.80
CA ARG A 50 14.29 3.86 -27.47
C ARG A 50 13.32 3.55 -26.33
N PHE A 51 12.02 3.47 -26.60
CA PHE A 51 10.99 3.12 -25.61
C PHE A 51 10.51 1.67 -25.73
N VAL A 52 11.12 0.89 -26.62
CA VAL A 52 10.92 -0.57 -26.71
C VAL A 52 11.68 -1.23 -25.55
N ASP A 53 11.06 -2.27 -24.96
CA ASP A 53 11.64 -3.07 -23.86
C ASP A 53 12.05 -2.28 -22.60
N LEU A 54 11.13 -1.49 -22.06
CA LEU A 54 11.33 -0.86 -20.75
C LEU A 54 10.81 -1.77 -19.62
N ASP A 55 11.65 -2.01 -18.61
CA ASP A 55 11.36 -2.88 -17.45
C ASP A 55 10.29 -2.33 -16.49
N GLY A 56 9.82 -1.09 -16.68
CA GLY A 56 8.73 -0.54 -15.87
C GLY A 56 8.55 0.98 -15.93
N ILE A 57 7.52 1.47 -15.25
CA ILE A 57 7.08 2.88 -15.30
C ILE A 57 8.13 3.89 -14.83
N ALA A 58 8.98 3.48 -13.89
CA ALA A 58 10.09 4.31 -13.45
C ALA A 58 11.15 4.52 -14.53
N GLU A 59 11.42 3.48 -15.33
CA GLU A 59 12.39 3.55 -16.43
C GLU A 59 11.83 4.35 -17.61
N LEU A 60 10.53 4.18 -17.89
CA LEU A 60 9.80 5.04 -18.82
C LEU A 60 9.91 6.52 -18.41
N GLY A 61 9.59 6.85 -17.16
CA GLY A 61 9.70 8.21 -16.65
C GLY A 61 11.11 8.80 -16.77
N ARG A 62 12.16 8.02 -16.48
CA ARG A 62 13.55 8.43 -16.67
C ARG A 62 13.87 8.73 -18.14
N LYS A 63 13.58 7.80 -19.06
CA LYS A 63 13.84 7.99 -20.48
C LYS A 63 13.09 9.20 -21.06
N MET A 64 11.89 9.52 -20.58
CA MET A 64 11.17 10.73 -21.00
C MET A 64 11.89 12.03 -20.65
N VAL A 65 12.60 12.04 -19.52
CA VAL A 65 13.40 13.19 -19.08
C VAL A 65 14.66 13.29 -19.92
N GLU A 66 15.38 12.18 -20.08
CA GLU A 66 16.63 12.10 -20.85
C GLU A 66 16.45 12.51 -22.31
N THR A 67 15.40 12.00 -22.96
CA THR A 67 15.08 12.32 -24.37
C THR A 67 14.40 13.68 -24.54
N ARG A 68 14.17 14.42 -23.45
CA ARG A 68 13.40 15.67 -23.40
C ARG A 68 11.96 15.57 -23.93
N LYS A 69 11.46 14.35 -24.14
CA LYS A 69 10.09 14.10 -24.58
C LYS A 69 9.03 14.57 -23.59
N HIS A 70 9.35 14.68 -22.31
CA HIS A 70 8.48 15.30 -21.32
C HIS A 70 8.11 16.76 -21.64
N LEU A 71 8.92 17.48 -22.41
CA LEU A 71 8.62 18.85 -22.86
C LEU A 71 7.70 18.86 -24.10
N ILE A 72 7.82 17.84 -24.94
CA ILE A 72 7.04 17.69 -26.18
C ILE A 72 5.65 17.14 -25.86
N HIS A 73 5.57 16.20 -24.92
CA HIS A 73 4.33 15.53 -24.49
C HIS A 73 4.11 15.70 -22.98
N PRO A 74 3.82 16.92 -22.51
CA PRO A 74 3.68 17.20 -21.08
C PRO A 74 2.51 16.44 -20.43
N LEU A 75 1.41 16.21 -21.16
CA LEU A 75 0.26 15.45 -20.66
C LEU A 75 0.58 13.96 -20.46
N VAL A 76 1.31 13.35 -21.40
CA VAL A 76 1.77 11.95 -21.29
C VAL A 76 2.72 11.81 -20.10
N TYR A 77 3.64 12.77 -19.93
CA TYR A 77 4.55 12.79 -18.80
C TYR A 77 3.83 12.96 -17.46
N LEU A 78 2.83 13.84 -17.39
CA LEU A 78 2.00 14.02 -16.19
C LEU A 78 1.27 12.74 -15.81
N LEU A 79 0.70 12.03 -16.80
CA LEU A 79 0.01 10.77 -16.59
C LEU A 79 0.94 9.72 -15.97
N ILE A 80 2.15 9.60 -16.52
CA ILE A 80 3.19 8.67 -16.04
C ILE A 80 3.65 9.06 -14.64
N LYS A 81 3.82 10.36 -14.37
CA LYS A 81 4.20 10.87 -13.05
C LYS A 81 3.15 10.54 -11.98
N LEU A 82 1.86 10.71 -12.29
CA LEU A 82 0.76 10.35 -11.40
C LEU A 82 0.72 8.83 -11.14
N ALA A 83 0.89 8.04 -12.19
CA ALA A 83 0.98 6.60 -12.08
C ALA A 83 2.19 6.12 -11.26
N MET A 84 3.32 6.84 -11.28
CA MET A 84 4.47 6.59 -10.39
C MET A 84 4.22 7.00 -8.93
N LEU A 85 3.37 8.00 -8.70
CA LEU A 85 3.00 8.45 -7.35
C LEU A 85 2.03 7.48 -6.66
N LEU A 86 1.22 6.72 -7.41
CA LEU A 86 0.30 5.73 -6.84
C LEU A 86 1.01 4.73 -5.93
N PRO A 87 2.04 3.99 -6.37
CA PRO A 87 2.74 3.03 -5.51
C PRO A 87 3.27 3.66 -4.21
N VAL A 88 3.74 4.91 -4.28
CA VAL A 88 4.26 5.64 -3.11
C VAL A 88 3.14 5.96 -2.13
N ALA A 89 1.99 6.44 -2.63
CA ALA A 89 0.81 6.70 -1.81
C ALA A 89 0.23 5.41 -1.22
N THR A 90 0.10 4.35 -2.03
CA THR A 90 -0.41 3.04 -1.61
C THR A 90 0.48 2.42 -0.54
N ALA A 91 1.80 2.42 -0.72
CA ALA A 91 2.75 1.92 0.28
C ALA A 91 2.66 2.70 1.60
N GLY A 92 2.37 4.01 1.54
CA GLY A 92 2.13 4.83 2.73
C GLY A 92 0.90 4.37 3.50
N VAL A 93 -0.23 4.16 2.81
CA VAL A 93 -1.48 3.70 3.42
C VAL A 93 -1.34 2.29 3.99
N GLU A 94 -0.75 1.37 3.25
CA GLU A 94 -0.51 -0.02 3.70
C GLU A 94 0.39 -0.06 4.95
N ARG A 95 1.45 0.74 4.98
CA ARG A 95 2.35 0.84 6.14
C ARG A 95 1.62 1.40 7.36
N ALA A 96 0.80 2.44 7.19
CA ALA A 96 0.00 3.00 8.27
C ALA A 96 -1.02 1.98 8.82
N PHE A 97 -1.67 1.22 7.92
CA PHE A 97 -2.61 0.17 8.29
C PHE A 97 -1.92 -0.99 9.03
N SER A 98 -0.72 -1.37 8.58
CA SER A 98 0.10 -2.38 9.25
C SER A 98 0.52 -1.93 10.65
N ALA A 99 1.00 -0.69 10.79
CA ALA A 99 1.35 -0.13 12.10
C ALA A 99 0.15 -0.11 13.05
N MET A 100 -1.03 0.29 12.56
CA MET A 100 -2.28 0.25 13.32
C MET A 100 -2.60 -1.18 13.78
N ASN A 101 -2.45 -2.17 12.90
CA ASN A 101 -2.71 -3.57 13.23
C ASN A 101 -1.75 -4.12 14.30
N ILE A 102 -0.47 -3.72 14.25
CA ILE A 102 0.53 -4.06 15.26
C ILE A 102 0.15 -3.45 16.62
N VAL A 103 -0.19 -2.16 16.65
CA VAL A 103 -0.60 -1.47 17.88
C VAL A 103 -1.85 -2.12 18.48
N LYS A 104 -2.87 -2.39 17.66
CA LYS A 104 -4.11 -3.05 18.09
C LYS A 104 -3.86 -4.44 18.64
N THR A 105 -3.03 -5.24 17.96
CA THR A 105 -2.65 -6.58 18.41
C THR A 105 -1.89 -6.54 19.73
N ARG A 106 -0.93 -5.60 19.88
CA ARG A 106 -0.18 -5.43 21.13
C ARG A 106 -1.07 -5.06 22.31
N LEU A 107 -1.99 -4.11 22.11
CA LEU A 107 -2.96 -3.73 23.15
C LEU A 107 -3.85 -4.91 23.54
N ARG A 108 -4.34 -5.67 22.55
CA ARG A 108 -5.18 -6.84 22.81
C ARG A 108 -4.43 -7.94 23.58
N ASN A 109 -3.19 -8.23 23.18
CA ASN A 109 -2.36 -9.22 23.87
C ASN A 109 -2.06 -8.77 25.29
N LYS A 110 -1.72 -7.49 25.51
CA LYS A 110 -1.46 -6.95 26.84
C LYS A 110 -2.67 -7.08 27.78
N ILE A 111 -3.89 -6.81 27.29
CA ILE A 111 -5.12 -7.02 28.07
C ILE A 111 -5.30 -8.51 28.40
N GLY A 112 -5.02 -9.40 27.44
CA GLY A 112 -5.08 -10.85 27.67
C GLY A 112 -4.06 -11.31 28.71
N ASP A 113 -2.84 -10.79 28.65
CA ASP A 113 -1.75 -11.10 29.58
C ASP A 113 -2.06 -10.58 31.00
N GLU A 114 -2.54 -9.34 31.13
CA GLU A 114 -2.98 -8.77 32.41
C GLU A 114 -4.13 -9.59 33.02
N TRP A 115 -5.13 -9.93 32.21
CA TRP A 115 -6.27 -10.74 32.67
C TRP A 115 -5.85 -12.15 33.11
N LEU A 116 -4.94 -12.80 32.37
CA LEU A 116 -4.42 -14.11 32.74
C LEU A 116 -3.60 -14.05 34.03
N ASN A 117 -2.81 -12.98 34.21
CA ASN A 117 -2.02 -12.76 35.40
C ASN A 117 -2.91 -12.57 36.65
N ASP A 118 -3.93 -11.72 36.57
CA ASP A 118 -4.88 -11.50 37.67
C ASP A 118 -5.62 -12.79 38.07
N LEU A 119 -6.01 -13.61 37.08
CA LEU A 119 -6.62 -14.92 37.33
C LEU A 119 -5.66 -15.89 38.04
N LEU A 120 -4.39 -15.93 37.61
CA LEU A 120 -3.36 -16.75 38.23
C LEU A 120 -3.12 -16.36 39.69
N VAL A 121 -3.00 -15.06 39.97
CA VAL A 121 -2.84 -14.54 41.33
C VAL A 121 -4.04 -14.94 42.19
N THR A 122 -5.26 -14.71 41.71
CA THR A 122 -6.49 -15.05 42.44
C THR A 122 -6.59 -16.56 42.73
N TYR A 123 -6.15 -17.40 41.78
CA TYR A 123 -6.14 -18.85 41.95
C TYR A 123 -5.14 -19.30 43.03
N ILE A 124 -3.93 -18.77 43.00
CA ILE A 124 -2.88 -19.07 43.98
C ILE A 124 -3.30 -18.60 45.38
N GLU A 125 -3.83 -17.37 45.50
CA GLU A 125 -4.33 -16.86 46.78
C GLU A 125 -5.42 -17.76 47.36
N ARG A 126 -6.37 -18.20 46.51
CA ARG A 126 -7.45 -19.11 46.93
C ARG A 126 -6.90 -20.46 47.42
N ASP A 127 -5.91 -21.02 46.74
CA ASP A 127 -5.30 -22.30 47.13
C ASP A 127 -4.61 -22.20 48.50
N ILE A 128 -3.83 -21.12 48.71
CA ILE A 128 -3.21 -20.82 50.01
C ILE A 128 -4.27 -20.67 51.10
N PHE A 129 -5.34 -19.91 50.86
CA PHE A 129 -6.43 -19.73 51.84
C PHE A 129 -7.15 -21.04 52.19
N LEU A 130 -7.31 -21.95 51.23
CA LEU A 130 -7.89 -23.27 51.48
C LEU A 130 -6.95 -24.15 52.30
N SER A 131 -5.65 -24.13 52.00
CA SER A 131 -4.65 -24.89 52.77
C SER A 131 -4.62 -24.46 54.25
N VAL A 132 -4.67 -23.16 54.55
CA VAL A 132 -4.68 -22.62 55.91
C VAL A 132 -5.98 -22.94 56.66
N LYS A 133 -7.14 -22.92 55.98
CA LYS A 133 -8.43 -23.31 56.61
C LYS A 133 -8.53 -24.80 56.93
N THR A 134 -7.74 -25.64 56.25
CA THR A 134 -7.75 -27.09 56.48
C THR A 134 -6.89 -27.47 57.70
N GLU A 135 -6.01 -26.57 58.14
CA GLU A 135 -5.31 -26.67 59.42
C GLU A 135 -6.17 -26.06 60.55
N GLU A 136 -7.22 -26.77 60.98
CA GLU A 136 -7.84 -26.46 62.27
C GLU A 136 -6.81 -26.62 63.40
N PRO A 137 -6.76 -25.70 64.38
CA PRO A 137 -5.81 -25.80 65.48
C PRO A 137 -6.13 -27.05 66.28
N ARG A 138 -5.25 -28.05 66.19
CA ARG A 138 -5.24 -29.19 67.10
C ARG A 138 -5.03 -28.64 68.51
N LEU A 139 -6.12 -28.44 69.23
CA LEU A 139 -6.15 -28.14 70.66
C LEU A 139 -5.27 -29.18 71.38
N ARG A 140 -4.12 -28.74 71.87
CA ARG A 140 -3.34 -29.49 72.86
C ARG A 140 -3.82 -29.05 74.24
N TYR A 141 -4.52 -29.97 74.89
CA TYR A 141 -4.76 -30.00 76.33
C TYR A 141 -3.44 -30.00 77.10
#